data_AF-A0AAP7W681-F1
#
_entry.id   AF-A0AAP7W681-F1
#
_cell.length_a   1.000
_cell.length_b   1.000
_cell.length_c   1.000
_cell.angle_alpha   90.00
_cell.angle_beta   90.00
_cell.angle_gamma   90.00
#
_symmetry.space_group_name_H-M   'P 1'
#
loop_
_entity.id
_entity.type
_entity.pdbx_description
1 polymer ?
#
loop_
_entity_poly.entity_id
_entity_poly.type
_entity_poly.pdbx_seq_one_letter_code
_entity_poly.pdbx_strand_id
1 'polypeptide(L)'
;MGYKREKMIHTFIKNYTEDLLDSKVAVFGGAGLSVGAGAVSWKELLREAADDIGVDVDKEYDLVSVAQYIYNESNSRNKITKLIKNHIQKKGEVTENHRILANLPIKTFWTTNYDEYIEKSFEQNSKLYDVKKSVQDLSSEVKNSEVTVYKMHGDINRAHDAVLIKDDYEIYGKKNELFTQALKGDLISKTFLFIGFSFDDPNLENILSRVRIMLEGNTRTHYCFFKEINKNDYEFRKIKNKKKERGRMEVC
;
A
#
# COMPACT_ATOMS: atom_id res chain seq x y z
N MET A 1 28.48 -9.41 -9.43
CA MET A 1 27.19 -8.70 -9.21
C MET A 1 26.48 -9.17 -7.92
N GLY A 2 26.56 -10.46 -7.53
CA GLY A 2 25.97 -10.98 -6.29
C GLY A 2 26.48 -10.35 -4.98
N TYR A 3 27.81 -10.15 -4.86
CA TYR A 3 28.45 -9.60 -3.64
C TYR A 3 27.86 -8.25 -3.17
N LYS A 4 27.49 -7.36 -4.10
CA LYS A 4 26.92 -6.05 -3.76
C LYS A 4 25.47 -6.18 -3.24
N ARG A 5 24.70 -7.15 -3.76
CA ARG A 5 23.32 -7.44 -3.32
C ARG A 5 23.33 -8.09 -1.94
N GLU A 6 24.18 -9.09 -1.72
CA GLU A 6 24.34 -9.74 -0.42
C GLU A 6 24.74 -8.75 0.66
N LYS A 7 25.76 -7.91 0.40
CA LYS A 7 26.16 -6.87 1.35
C LYS A 7 25.02 -5.92 1.70
N MET A 8 24.22 -5.52 0.71
CA MET A 8 23.08 -4.63 0.89
C MET A 8 21.98 -5.29 1.74
N ILE A 9 21.67 -6.56 1.48
CA ILE A 9 20.72 -7.36 2.28
C ILE A 9 21.22 -7.52 3.72
N HIS A 10 22.50 -7.84 3.92
CA HIS A 10 23.07 -7.94 5.26
C HIS A 10 22.99 -6.62 6.04
N THR A 11 23.27 -5.48 5.38
CA THR A 11 23.12 -4.16 6.00
C THR A 11 21.67 -3.86 6.36
N PHE A 12 20.72 -4.18 5.48
CA PHE A 12 19.29 -4.05 5.79
C PHE A 12 18.91 -4.90 7.00
N ILE A 13 19.23 -6.20 7.00
CA ILE A 13 18.89 -7.11 8.10
C ILE A 13 19.44 -6.55 9.42
N LYS A 14 20.73 -6.16 9.44
CA LYS A 14 21.35 -5.58 10.63
C LYS A 14 20.58 -4.35 11.14
N ASN A 15 20.46 -3.32 10.30
CA ASN A 15 19.89 -2.04 10.70
C ASN A 15 18.39 -2.14 11.03
N TYR A 16 17.64 -2.89 10.23
CA TYR A 16 16.20 -3.06 10.44
C TYR A 16 15.92 -3.91 11.69
N THR A 17 16.75 -4.92 11.99
CA THR A 17 16.62 -5.68 13.25
C THR A 17 16.92 -4.81 14.46
N GLU A 18 17.91 -3.92 14.42
CA GLU A 18 18.17 -2.95 15.51
C GLU A 18 16.93 -2.08 15.78
N ASP A 19 16.34 -1.47 14.74
CA ASP A 19 15.12 -0.67 14.89
C ASP A 19 13.89 -1.51 15.31
N LEU A 20 13.81 -2.76 14.87
CA LEU A 20 12.72 -3.69 15.19
C LEU A 20 12.72 -4.02 16.69
N LEU A 21 13.89 -4.31 17.26
CA LEU A 21 14.05 -4.59 18.69
C LEU A 21 13.67 -3.39 19.56
N ASP A 22 13.94 -2.17 19.07
CA ASP A 22 13.56 -0.92 19.70
C ASP A 22 12.07 -0.55 19.54
N SER A 23 11.26 -1.39 18.88
CA SER A 23 9.86 -1.08 18.51
C SER A 23 9.71 0.19 17.67
N LYS A 24 10.73 0.54 16.86
CA LYS A 24 10.77 1.74 16.02
C LYS A 24 10.59 1.44 14.54
N VAL A 25 9.92 0.35 14.19
CA VAL A 25 9.62 -0.01 12.79
C VAL A 25 8.13 0.03 12.52
N ALA A 26 7.81 0.30 11.25
CA ALA A 26 6.49 0.14 10.70
C ALA A 26 6.57 -0.61 9.36
N VAL A 27 5.47 -1.25 8.98
CA VAL A 27 5.32 -1.87 7.65
C VAL A 27 4.27 -1.10 6.87
N PHE A 28 4.54 -0.86 5.59
CA PHE A 28 3.56 -0.37 4.64
C PHE A 28 3.28 -1.45 3.59
N GLY A 29 2.09 -2.03 3.62
CA GLY A 29 1.66 -3.06 2.66
C GLY A 29 0.87 -2.45 1.52
N GLY A 30 1.38 -2.57 0.29
CA GLY A 30 0.63 -2.27 -0.93
C GLY A 30 -0.09 -3.50 -1.50
N ALA A 31 -0.80 -3.32 -2.63
CA ALA A 31 -1.63 -4.38 -3.21
C ALA A 31 -0.86 -5.66 -3.52
N GLY A 32 0.42 -5.54 -3.90
CA GLY A 32 1.32 -6.66 -4.19
C GLY A 32 1.59 -7.58 -3.01
N LEU A 33 1.38 -7.14 -1.76
CA LEU A 33 1.48 -8.00 -0.58
C LEU A 33 0.35 -9.04 -0.59
N SER A 34 -0.85 -8.60 -1.01
CA SER A 34 -2.08 -9.38 -1.06
C SER A 34 -2.28 -10.13 -2.38
N VAL A 35 -1.52 -9.85 -3.45
CA VAL A 35 -1.67 -10.54 -4.75
C VAL A 35 -1.53 -12.05 -4.63
N GLY A 36 -0.52 -12.53 -3.88
CA GLY A 36 -0.34 -13.96 -3.62
C GLY A 36 -1.45 -14.58 -2.78
N ALA A 37 -2.22 -13.77 -2.06
CA ALA A 37 -3.38 -14.21 -1.30
C ALA A 37 -4.60 -14.40 -2.21
N GLY A 38 -4.56 -13.94 -3.47
CA GLY A 38 -5.73 -13.89 -4.35
C GLY A 38 -6.40 -12.51 -4.41
N ALA A 39 -5.81 -11.48 -3.78
CA ALA A 39 -6.21 -10.10 -4.07
C ALA A 39 -5.79 -9.70 -5.48
N VAL A 40 -6.48 -8.73 -6.04
CA VAL A 40 -6.15 -8.17 -7.34
C VAL A 40 -5.39 -6.86 -7.19
N SER A 41 -4.53 -6.57 -8.17
CA SER A 41 -3.94 -5.24 -8.28
C SER A 41 -5.01 -4.21 -8.64
N TRP A 42 -4.70 -2.94 -8.46
CA TRP A 42 -5.56 -1.83 -8.89
C TRP A 42 -5.92 -1.89 -10.38
N LYS A 43 -4.97 -2.30 -11.22
CA LYS A 43 -5.17 -2.49 -12.66
C LYS A 43 -6.19 -3.59 -12.95
N GLU A 44 -6.04 -4.73 -12.28
CA GLU A 44 -6.96 -5.86 -12.43
C GLU A 44 -8.35 -5.58 -11.83
N LEU A 45 -8.44 -4.77 -10.77
CA LEU A 45 -9.70 -4.32 -10.18
C LEU A 45 -10.55 -3.54 -11.17
N LEU A 46 -9.92 -2.70 -12.00
CA LEU A 46 -10.60 -1.83 -12.96
C LEU A 46 -10.82 -2.48 -14.32
N ARG A 47 -10.09 -3.56 -14.66
CA ARG A 47 -10.05 -4.16 -16.00
C ARG A 47 -11.43 -4.42 -16.60
N GLU A 48 -12.27 -5.19 -15.92
CA GLU A 48 -13.60 -5.56 -16.42
C GLU A 48 -14.48 -4.32 -16.68
N ALA A 49 -14.48 -3.35 -15.76
CA ALA A 49 -15.28 -2.13 -15.92
C ALA A 49 -14.70 -1.14 -16.92
N ALA A 50 -13.39 -1.18 -17.17
CA ALA A 50 -12.74 -0.38 -18.20
C ALA A 50 -13.00 -0.98 -19.59
N ASP A 51 -12.99 -2.31 -19.72
CA ASP A 51 -13.33 -3.01 -20.96
C ASP A 51 -14.77 -2.71 -21.40
N ASP A 52 -15.73 -2.67 -20.46
CA ASP A 52 -17.13 -2.27 -20.70
C ASP A 52 -17.27 -0.93 -21.43
N ILE A 53 -16.34 0.00 -21.20
CA ILE A 53 -16.34 1.36 -21.73
C ILE A 53 -15.26 1.58 -22.81
N GLY A 54 -14.67 0.48 -23.30
CA GLY A 54 -13.69 0.50 -24.39
C GLY A 54 -12.31 1.04 -24.00
N VAL A 55 -11.97 1.03 -22.71
CA VAL A 55 -10.67 1.48 -22.19
C VAL A 55 -9.79 0.28 -21.88
N ASP A 56 -8.64 0.20 -22.54
CA ASP A 56 -7.62 -0.83 -22.29
C ASP A 56 -6.68 -0.39 -21.16
N VAL A 57 -6.91 -0.92 -19.95
CA VAL A 57 -6.09 -0.61 -18.76
C VAL A 57 -4.61 -0.93 -18.95
N ASP A 58 -4.22 -1.80 -19.89
CA ASP A 58 -2.82 -2.10 -20.15
C ASP A 58 -2.07 -0.99 -20.88
N LYS A 59 -2.80 -0.09 -21.55
CA LYS A 59 -2.26 1.08 -22.24
C LYS A 59 -2.31 2.36 -21.41
N GLU A 60 -3.03 2.33 -20.29
CA GLU A 60 -3.24 3.49 -19.43
C GLU A 60 -2.25 3.53 -18.24
N TYR A 61 -1.70 4.71 -17.99
CA TYR A 61 -0.81 4.96 -16.84
C TYR A 61 -1.57 5.57 -15.65
N ASP A 62 -2.60 6.36 -15.92
CA ASP A 62 -3.38 7.05 -14.90
C ASP A 62 -4.66 6.26 -14.59
N LEU A 63 -4.52 5.23 -13.77
CA LEU A 63 -5.64 4.40 -13.32
C LEU A 63 -6.67 5.19 -12.48
N VAL A 64 -6.27 6.32 -11.88
CA VAL A 64 -7.18 7.19 -11.13
C VAL A 64 -8.16 7.86 -12.08
N SER A 65 -7.67 8.36 -13.22
CA SER A 65 -8.51 8.93 -14.27
C SER A 65 -9.40 7.86 -14.93
N VAL A 66 -8.90 6.64 -15.12
CA VAL A 66 -9.74 5.52 -15.61
C VAL A 66 -10.88 5.23 -14.64
N ALA A 67 -10.60 5.15 -13.33
CA ALA A 67 -11.64 4.95 -12.31
C ALA A 67 -12.67 6.09 -12.31
N GLN A 68 -12.24 7.34 -12.48
CA GLN A 68 -13.16 8.49 -12.62
C GLN A 68 -14.03 8.36 -13.87
N TYR A 69 -13.46 7.91 -15.00
CA TYR A 69 -14.21 7.73 -16.22
C TYR A 69 -15.30 6.65 -16.08
N ILE A 70 -14.96 5.50 -15.46
CA ILE A 70 -15.95 4.45 -15.10
C ILE A 70 -17.08 5.02 -14.22
N TYR A 71 -16.73 5.86 -13.25
CA TYR A 71 -17.74 6.52 -12.41
C TYR A 71 -18.65 7.44 -13.23
N ASN A 72 -18.09 8.29 -14.10
CA ASN A 72 -18.83 9.23 -14.93
C ASN A 72 -19.82 8.53 -15.87
N GLU A 73 -19.42 7.40 -16.49
CA GLU A 73 -20.29 6.62 -17.38
C GLU A 73 -21.46 5.96 -16.65
N SER A 74 -21.26 5.54 -15.40
CA SER A 74 -22.33 4.94 -14.58
C SER A 74 -23.16 5.97 -13.80
N ASN A 75 -22.64 7.19 -13.64
CA ASN A 75 -23.12 8.24 -12.75
C ASN A 75 -23.50 7.72 -11.33
N SER A 76 -22.81 6.67 -10.86
CA SER A 76 -23.15 5.99 -9.61
C SER A 76 -21.94 5.34 -8.96
N ARG A 77 -21.69 5.72 -7.70
CA ARG A 77 -20.66 5.10 -6.85
C ARG A 77 -20.92 3.61 -6.58
N ASN A 78 -22.14 3.13 -6.86
CA ASN A 78 -22.47 1.71 -6.74
C ASN A 78 -21.65 0.83 -7.69
N LYS A 79 -21.30 1.29 -8.90
CA LYS A 79 -20.46 0.49 -9.82
C LYS A 79 -19.07 0.28 -9.21
N ILE A 80 -18.44 1.35 -8.74
CA ILE A 80 -17.16 1.33 -8.02
C ILE A 80 -17.22 0.45 -6.75
N THR A 81 -18.26 0.63 -5.93
CA THR A 81 -18.45 -0.15 -4.70
C THR A 81 -18.59 -1.65 -5.00
N LYS A 82 -19.31 -2.01 -6.07
CA LYS A 82 -19.44 -3.41 -6.53
C LYS A 82 -18.12 -3.97 -7.02
N LEU A 83 -17.31 -3.19 -7.75
CA LEU A 83 -15.98 -3.64 -8.20
C LEU A 83 -15.11 -4.06 -7.02
N ILE A 84 -15.01 -3.19 -6.00
CA ILE A 84 -14.25 -3.47 -4.77
C ILE A 84 -14.80 -4.73 -4.08
N LYS A 85 -16.12 -4.81 -3.89
CA LYS A 85 -16.77 -5.95 -3.22
C LYS A 85 -16.57 -7.28 -3.96
N ASN A 86 -16.83 -7.32 -5.26
CA ASN A 86 -16.79 -8.54 -6.06
C ASN A 86 -15.36 -9.09 -6.18
N HIS A 87 -14.37 -8.21 -6.30
CA HIS A 87 -12.98 -8.63 -6.41
C HIS A 87 -12.42 -9.19 -5.10
N ILE A 88 -12.80 -8.62 -3.95
CA ILE A 88 -12.30 -9.05 -2.64
C ILE A 88 -13.06 -10.25 -2.10
N GLN A 89 -14.28 -10.53 -2.58
CA GLN A 89 -15.02 -11.75 -2.25
C GLN A 89 -14.43 -13.03 -2.86
N LYS A 90 -13.49 -12.93 -3.80
CA LYS A 90 -12.71 -14.09 -4.26
C LYS A 90 -11.93 -14.63 -3.06
N LYS A 91 -12.30 -15.84 -2.60
CA LYS A 91 -11.71 -16.47 -1.40
C LYS A 91 -10.21 -16.65 -1.60
N GLY A 92 -9.45 -15.82 -0.90
CA GLY A 92 -8.02 -15.92 -0.78
C GLY A 92 -7.57 -16.44 0.58
N GLU A 93 -6.29 -16.82 0.67
CA GLU A 93 -5.67 -17.28 1.90
C GLU A 93 -4.50 -16.37 2.32
N VAL A 94 -4.32 -16.23 3.63
CA VAL A 94 -3.18 -15.50 4.20
C VAL A 94 -1.87 -16.12 3.68
N THR A 95 -1.05 -15.31 3.00
CA THR A 95 0.23 -15.79 2.45
C THR A 95 1.30 -15.92 3.51
N GLU A 96 2.38 -16.62 3.18
CA GLU A 96 3.54 -16.75 4.06
C GLU A 96 4.15 -15.40 4.45
N ASN A 97 4.17 -14.42 3.55
CA ASN A 97 4.66 -13.07 3.87
C ASN A 97 3.83 -12.41 4.98
N HIS A 98 2.50 -12.56 4.94
CA HIS A 98 1.63 -12.05 6.01
C HIS A 98 1.94 -12.77 7.34
N ARG A 99 2.09 -14.10 7.32
CA ARG A 99 2.41 -14.88 8.53
C ARG A 99 3.76 -14.47 9.14
N ILE A 100 4.78 -14.28 8.32
CA ILE A 100 6.09 -13.81 8.76
C ILE A 100 5.96 -12.42 9.40
N LEU A 101 5.33 -11.47 8.72
CA LEU A 101 5.15 -10.10 9.24
C LEU A 101 4.36 -10.10 10.54
N ALA A 102 3.31 -10.92 10.64
CA ALA A 102 2.50 -11.04 11.83
C ALA A 102 3.23 -11.70 13.00
N ASN A 103 4.28 -12.48 12.77
CA ASN A 103 5.11 -13.07 13.82
C ASN A 103 6.19 -12.12 14.34
N LEU A 104 6.60 -11.12 13.55
CA LEU A 104 7.57 -10.12 13.99
C LEU A 104 6.97 -9.19 15.08
N PRO A 105 7.79 -8.61 15.97
CA PRO A 105 7.34 -7.67 17.00
C PRO A 105 7.07 -6.26 16.43
N ILE A 106 6.34 -6.19 15.31
CA ILE A 106 5.97 -4.94 14.63
C ILE A 106 4.62 -4.48 15.17
N LYS A 107 4.56 -3.23 15.64
CA LYS A 107 3.36 -2.67 16.29
C LYS A 107 2.54 -1.76 15.38
N THR A 108 3.06 -1.40 14.21
CA THR A 108 2.41 -0.43 13.32
C THR A 108 2.43 -0.93 11.88
N PHE A 109 1.25 -1.08 11.31
CA PHE A 109 1.03 -1.43 9.92
C PHE A 109 0.21 -0.34 9.24
N TRP A 110 0.63 0.05 8.05
CA TRP A 110 -0.08 0.95 7.17
C TRP A 110 -0.41 0.23 5.86
N THR A 111 -1.55 0.54 5.26
CA THR A 111 -1.91 -0.02 3.96
C THR A 111 -2.90 0.88 3.21
N THR A 112 -2.84 0.82 1.88
CA THR A 112 -3.87 1.34 0.98
C THR A 112 -4.80 0.24 0.47
N ASN A 113 -4.61 -1.00 0.92
CA ASN A 113 -5.44 -2.14 0.52
C ASN A 113 -6.76 -2.14 1.28
N TYR A 114 -7.82 -2.57 0.61
CA TYR A 114 -9.15 -2.70 1.21
C TYR A 114 -9.38 -4.09 1.84
N ASP A 115 -8.59 -5.10 1.46
CA ASP A 115 -8.67 -6.48 1.96
C ASP A 115 -8.29 -6.60 3.45
N GLU A 116 -8.56 -7.76 4.05
CA GLU A 116 -8.35 -8.01 5.48
C GLU A 116 -7.22 -9.03 5.74
N TYR A 117 -6.28 -9.24 4.80
CA TYR A 117 -5.29 -10.32 4.94
C TYR A 117 -4.25 -10.04 6.03
N ILE A 118 -3.93 -8.77 6.28
CA ILE A 118 -3.05 -8.37 7.39
C ILE A 118 -3.74 -8.70 8.73
N GLU A 119 -5.00 -8.30 8.87
CA GLU A 119 -5.83 -8.54 10.05
C GLU A 119 -6.00 -10.04 10.33
N LYS A 120 -6.37 -10.81 9.31
CA LYS A 120 -6.51 -12.27 9.39
C LYS A 120 -5.20 -12.96 9.79
N SER A 121 -4.05 -12.41 9.40
CA SER A 121 -2.76 -12.98 9.81
C SER A 121 -2.48 -12.78 11.30
N PHE A 122 -2.98 -11.71 11.91
CA PHE A 122 -2.93 -11.53 13.36
C PHE A 122 -3.90 -12.44 14.09
N GLU A 123 -5.13 -12.62 13.57
CA GLU A 123 -6.10 -13.58 14.10
C GLU A 123 -5.52 -15.00 14.14
N GLN A 124 -4.86 -15.44 13.06
CA GLN A 124 -4.20 -16.76 12.98
C GLN A 124 -3.05 -16.93 13.98
N ASN A 125 -2.41 -15.83 14.39
CA ASN A 125 -1.33 -15.82 15.38
C ASN A 125 -1.82 -15.49 16.80
N SER A 126 -3.15 -15.44 17.03
CA SER A 126 -3.77 -15.07 18.31
C SER A 126 -3.29 -13.72 18.86
N LYS A 127 -2.92 -12.77 17.98
CA LYS A 127 -2.51 -11.42 18.36
C LYS A 127 -3.72 -10.50 18.43
N LEU A 128 -3.80 -9.71 19.49
CA LEU A 128 -4.82 -8.66 19.59
C LEU A 128 -4.40 -7.48 18.72
N TYR A 129 -5.31 -6.98 17.89
CA TYR A 129 -5.03 -5.87 16.97
C TYR A 129 -6.14 -4.82 16.99
N ASP A 130 -5.77 -3.61 16.57
CA ASP A 130 -6.65 -2.47 16.39
C ASP A 130 -6.61 -2.02 14.93
N VAL A 131 -7.77 -1.78 14.32
CA VAL A 131 -7.85 -1.38 12.90
C VAL A 131 -8.48 0.00 12.80
N LYS A 132 -7.74 0.93 12.18
CA LYS A 132 -8.16 2.30 11.91
C LYS A 132 -8.62 2.41 10.47
N LYS A 133 -9.95 2.39 10.26
CA LYS A 133 -10.59 2.38 8.94
C LYS A 133 -11.15 3.76 8.55
N SER A 134 -11.42 4.62 9.51
CA SER A 134 -11.77 6.03 9.30
C SER A 134 -11.17 6.95 10.36
N VAL A 135 -11.29 8.26 10.12
CA VAL A 135 -10.72 9.31 11.00
C VAL A 135 -11.27 9.20 12.44
N GLN A 136 -12.53 8.79 12.59
CA GLN A 136 -13.15 8.59 13.89
C GLN A 136 -12.48 7.45 14.67
N ASP A 137 -12.01 6.40 13.99
CA ASP A 137 -11.35 5.26 14.62
C ASP A 137 -10.00 5.66 15.25
N LEU A 138 -9.38 6.76 14.80
CA LEU A 138 -8.12 7.27 15.36
C LEU A 138 -8.26 7.75 16.81
N SER A 139 -9.49 8.04 17.26
CA SER A 139 -9.78 8.52 18.62
C SER A 139 -10.11 7.42 19.62
N SER A 140 -10.34 6.19 19.16
CA SER A 140 -10.62 5.03 20.00
C SER A 140 -9.42 4.09 20.00
N GLU A 141 -9.30 3.22 21.00
CA GLU A 141 -8.25 2.20 21.05
C GLU A 141 -8.83 0.87 21.50
N VAL A 142 -8.39 -0.23 20.86
CA VAL A 142 -8.69 -1.58 21.35
C VAL A 142 -7.75 -1.88 22.52
N LYS A 143 -8.34 -2.14 23.69
CA LYS A 143 -7.61 -2.46 24.91
C LYS A 143 -6.71 -3.66 24.69
N ASN A 144 -5.45 -3.56 25.14
CA ASN A 144 -4.42 -4.59 25.02
C ASN A 144 -4.08 -4.98 23.57
N SER A 145 -4.41 -4.14 22.57
CA SER A 145 -3.93 -4.36 21.21
C SER A 145 -2.40 -4.34 21.18
N GLU A 146 -1.83 -5.35 20.52
CA GLU A 146 -0.39 -5.48 20.32
C GLU A 146 0.08 -4.76 19.05
N VAL A 147 -0.85 -4.56 18.12
CA VAL A 147 -0.58 -3.99 16.80
C VAL A 147 -1.74 -3.13 16.31
N THR A 148 -1.40 -2.02 15.66
CA THR A 148 -2.36 -1.12 15.01
C THR A 148 -2.20 -1.17 13.50
N VAL A 149 -3.31 -1.35 12.78
CA VAL A 149 -3.40 -1.37 11.31
C VAL A 149 -4.16 -0.13 10.84
N TYR A 150 -3.47 0.75 10.12
CA TYR A 150 -4.05 1.96 9.52
C TYR A 150 -4.37 1.71 8.05
N LYS A 151 -5.67 1.82 7.69
CA LYS A 151 -6.15 1.61 6.32
C LYS A 151 -6.52 2.95 5.70
N MET A 152 -5.58 3.52 4.95
CA MET A 152 -5.68 4.89 4.45
C MET A 152 -6.79 5.10 3.44
N HIS A 153 -7.07 4.08 2.62
CA HIS A 153 -8.03 4.16 1.52
C HIS A 153 -9.37 3.53 1.89
N GLY A 154 -9.58 3.20 3.16
CA GLY A 154 -10.81 2.58 3.65
C GLY A 154 -10.73 1.06 3.71
N ASP A 155 -11.89 0.42 3.80
CA ASP A 155 -12.04 -0.99 4.14
C ASP A 155 -13.13 -1.65 3.32
N ILE A 156 -13.01 -2.95 3.05
CA ILE A 156 -14.02 -3.72 2.32
C ILE A 156 -15.43 -3.60 2.92
N ASN A 157 -15.54 -3.58 4.24
CA ASN A 157 -16.83 -3.48 4.94
C ASN A 157 -17.43 -2.06 4.83
N ARG A 158 -16.62 -1.08 4.38
CA ARG A 158 -17.01 0.31 4.13
C ARG A 158 -16.63 0.75 2.72
N ALA A 159 -16.85 -0.11 1.73
CA ALA A 159 -16.47 0.17 0.34
C ALA A 159 -17.08 1.47 -0.26
N HIS A 160 -18.16 2.01 0.32
CA HIS A 160 -18.72 3.31 -0.10
C HIS A 160 -17.82 4.49 0.28
N ASP A 161 -16.97 4.36 1.30
CA ASP A 161 -16.00 5.36 1.75
C ASP A 161 -14.63 5.20 1.09
N ALA A 162 -14.44 4.15 0.27
CA ALA A 162 -13.15 3.76 -0.27
C ALA A 162 -12.58 4.82 -1.23
N VAL A 163 -11.28 5.11 -1.16
CA VAL A 163 -10.61 6.05 -2.05
C VAL A 163 -10.23 5.34 -3.34
N LEU A 164 -10.87 5.67 -4.46
CA LEU A 164 -10.58 5.03 -5.75
C LEU A 164 -10.60 6.00 -6.94
N ILE A 165 -11.57 6.93 -6.97
CA ILE A 165 -11.74 7.86 -8.09
C ILE A 165 -11.01 9.18 -7.83
N LYS A 166 -10.75 9.96 -8.89
CA LYS A 166 -10.04 11.23 -8.81
C LYS A 166 -10.63 12.18 -7.76
N ASP A 167 -11.95 12.29 -7.71
CA ASP A 167 -12.64 13.13 -6.73
C ASP A 167 -12.29 12.74 -5.29
N ASP A 168 -12.11 11.44 -5.00
CA ASP A 168 -11.73 10.97 -3.66
C ASP A 168 -10.33 11.40 -3.27
N TYR A 169 -9.38 11.39 -4.21
CA TYR A 169 -8.00 11.85 -4.00
C TYR A 169 -7.94 13.36 -3.79
N GLU A 170 -8.72 14.13 -4.54
CA GLU A 170 -8.76 15.60 -4.42
C GLU A 170 -9.28 16.04 -3.05
N ILE A 171 -10.32 15.38 -2.53
CA ILE A 171 -10.86 15.68 -1.20
C ILE A 171 -10.08 14.99 -0.07
N TYR A 172 -9.19 14.04 -0.37
CA TYR A 172 -8.50 13.21 0.62
C TYR A 172 -7.79 14.04 1.69
N GLY A 173 -7.04 15.06 1.25
CA GLY A 173 -6.29 15.93 2.15
C GLY A 173 -7.16 16.66 3.18
N LYS A 174 -8.45 16.86 2.89
CA LYS A 174 -9.43 17.45 3.81
C LYS A 174 -10.20 16.40 4.60
N LYS A 175 -10.68 15.33 3.95
CA LYS A 175 -11.48 14.27 4.61
C LYS A 175 -10.63 13.40 5.55
N ASN A 176 -9.39 13.12 5.18
CA ASN A 176 -8.48 12.19 5.86
C ASN A 176 -7.19 12.89 6.31
N GLU A 177 -7.27 14.17 6.66
CA GLU A 177 -6.13 14.95 7.12
C GLU A 177 -5.42 14.27 8.31
N LEU A 178 -6.17 13.75 9.27
CA LEU A 178 -5.59 13.11 10.46
C LEU A 178 -4.82 11.83 10.13
N PHE A 179 -5.24 11.03 9.12
CA PHE A 179 -4.42 9.91 8.63
C PHE A 179 -3.13 10.40 8.01
N THR A 180 -3.20 11.48 7.23
CA THR A 180 -2.03 12.10 6.62
C THR A 180 -1.04 12.57 7.69
N GLN A 181 -1.51 13.21 8.76
CA GLN A 181 -0.65 13.67 9.85
C GLN A 181 -0.08 12.50 10.66
N ALA A 182 -0.88 11.48 10.96
CA ALA A 182 -0.44 10.27 11.65
C ALA A 182 0.67 9.56 10.85
N LEU A 183 0.48 9.35 9.54
CA LEU A 183 1.50 8.72 8.69
C LEU A 183 2.78 9.56 8.63
N LYS A 184 2.69 10.89 8.54
CA LYS A 184 3.87 11.76 8.58
C LYS A 184 4.64 11.60 9.88
N GLY A 185 3.94 11.59 11.03
CA GLY A 185 4.56 11.39 12.34
C GLY A 185 5.27 10.04 12.43
N ASP A 186 4.65 8.99 11.89
CA ASP A 186 5.27 7.67 11.81
C ASP A 186 6.48 7.65 10.88
N LEU A 187 6.42 8.24 9.69
CA LEU A 187 7.55 8.32 8.75
C LEU A 187 8.75 9.07 9.35
N ILE A 188 8.50 10.06 10.20
CA ILE A 188 9.55 10.80 10.90
C ILE A 188 10.19 9.95 12.02
N SER A 189 9.38 9.18 12.76
CA SER A 189 9.79 8.51 13.99
C SER A 189 10.17 7.03 13.84
N LYS A 190 9.71 6.36 12.78
CA LYS A 190 9.84 4.91 12.56
C LYS A 190 10.54 4.60 11.24
N THR A 191 11.23 3.48 11.22
CA THR A 191 11.85 2.93 10.01
C THR A 191 10.81 2.09 9.28
N PHE A 192 10.41 2.54 8.09
CA PHE A 192 9.41 1.86 7.27
C PHE A 192 10.01 0.74 6.43
N LEU A 193 9.26 -0.36 6.33
CA LEU A 193 9.44 -1.39 5.32
C LEU A 193 8.23 -1.40 4.38
N PHE A 194 8.43 -0.99 3.14
CA PHE A 194 7.42 -0.99 2.08
C PHE A 194 7.46 -2.33 1.33
N ILE A 195 6.33 -3.06 1.29
CA ILE A 195 6.23 -4.38 0.65
C ILE A 195 5.03 -4.41 -0.30
N GLY A 196 5.24 -4.96 -1.50
CA GLY A 196 4.16 -5.14 -2.47
C GLY A 196 3.59 -3.81 -2.96
N PHE A 197 4.40 -2.77 -2.93
CA PHE A 197 4.00 -1.41 -3.22
C PHE A 197 4.54 -0.98 -4.59
N SER A 198 3.70 -0.32 -5.39
CA SER A 198 4.14 0.50 -6.50
C SER A 198 3.94 1.96 -6.10
N PHE A 199 4.90 2.84 -6.39
CA PHE A 199 4.83 4.29 -6.11
C PHE A 199 3.77 5.01 -6.95
N ASP A 200 2.76 4.30 -7.46
CA ASP A 200 1.70 4.82 -8.32
C ASP A 200 0.55 5.44 -7.51
N ASP A 201 0.56 5.31 -6.17
CA ASP A 201 -0.44 5.88 -5.27
C ASP A 201 -0.20 7.39 -5.05
N PRO A 202 -1.06 8.29 -5.58
CA PRO A 202 -0.80 9.73 -5.51
C PRO A 202 -0.83 10.29 -4.07
N ASN A 203 -1.62 9.70 -3.17
CA ASN A 203 -1.68 10.14 -1.78
C ASN A 203 -0.36 9.84 -1.08
N LEU A 204 0.13 8.60 -1.19
CA LEU A 204 1.37 8.21 -0.55
C LEU A 204 2.58 8.94 -1.15
N GLU A 205 2.65 9.09 -2.47
CA GLU A 205 3.73 9.83 -3.14
C GLU A 205 3.81 11.28 -2.64
N ASN A 206 2.65 11.95 -2.52
CA ASN A 206 2.55 13.32 -2.00
C ASN A 206 3.01 13.39 -0.53
N ILE A 207 2.59 12.44 0.30
CA ILE A 207 2.97 12.41 1.72
C ILE A 207 4.49 12.21 1.88
N LEU A 208 5.07 11.22 1.20
CA LEU A 208 6.52 10.97 1.22
C LEU A 208 7.31 12.18 0.73
N SER A 209 6.87 12.79 -0.37
CA SER A 209 7.50 14.00 -0.92
C SER A 209 7.48 15.16 0.07
N ARG A 210 6.36 15.39 0.75
CA ARG A 210 6.23 16.44 1.77
C ARG A 210 7.12 16.19 2.98
N VAL A 211 7.17 14.96 3.49
CA VAL A 211 8.06 14.61 4.62
C VAL A 211 9.52 14.87 4.25
N ARG A 212 9.93 14.47 3.04
CA ARG A 212 11.31 14.71 2.56
C ARG A 212 11.66 16.20 2.49
N ILE A 213 10.74 17.03 2.01
CA ILE A 213 10.92 18.48 1.93
C ILE A 213 10.98 19.10 3.33
N MET A 214 10.07 18.73 4.23
CA MET A 214 10.01 19.26 5.60
C MET A 214 11.25 18.94 6.42
N LEU A 215 11.89 17.81 6.15
CA LEU A 215 13.13 17.40 6.81
C LEU A 215 14.39 17.87 6.08
N GLU A 216 14.27 18.67 5.03
CA GLU A 216 15.39 19.17 4.21
C GLU A 216 16.33 18.06 3.72
N GLY A 217 15.78 16.86 3.47
CA GLY A 217 16.54 15.68 3.08
C GLY A 217 17.23 14.91 4.22
N ASN A 218 17.15 15.38 5.46
CA ASN A 218 17.60 14.64 6.65
C ASN A 218 16.55 13.63 7.12
N THR A 219 16.13 12.74 6.21
CA THR A 219 15.11 11.72 6.48
C THR A 219 15.73 10.47 7.08
N ARG A 220 14.97 9.78 7.93
CA ARG A 220 15.30 8.42 8.35
C ARG A 220 15.35 7.51 7.11
N THR A 221 16.25 6.54 7.11
CA THR A 221 16.34 5.54 6.04
C THR A 221 15.10 4.64 6.09
N HIS A 222 14.35 4.56 4.99
CA HIS A 222 13.30 3.56 4.82
C HIS A 222 13.72 2.51 3.79
N TYR A 223 13.07 1.34 3.81
CA TYR A 223 13.39 0.23 2.92
C TYR A 223 12.19 -0.16 2.09
N CYS A 224 12.41 -0.45 0.81
CA CYS A 224 11.36 -0.97 -0.07
C CYS A 224 11.82 -2.24 -0.80
N PHE A 225 10.94 -3.24 -0.82
CA PHE A 225 11.14 -4.48 -1.57
C PHE A 225 10.43 -4.43 -2.92
N PHE A 226 11.23 -4.27 -3.98
CA PHE A 226 10.76 -4.40 -5.36
C PHE A 226 10.97 -5.81 -5.90
N LYS A 227 9.99 -6.29 -6.67
CA LYS A 227 10.19 -7.47 -7.52
C LYS A 227 11.24 -7.15 -8.57
N GLU A 228 12.18 -8.07 -8.76
CA GLU A 228 13.21 -7.93 -9.80
C GLU A 228 12.52 -7.93 -11.17
N ILE A 229 12.68 -6.85 -11.94
CA ILE A 229 12.05 -6.68 -13.25
C ILE A 229 12.62 -7.76 -14.19
N ASN A 230 11.76 -8.61 -14.74
CA ASN A 230 12.17 -9.57 -15.77
C ASN A 230 12.31 -8.83 -17.10
N LYS A 231 13.43 -9.02 -17.82
CA LYS A 231 13.67 -8.36 -19.12
C LYS A 231 12.61 -8.71 -20.17
N ASN A 232 11.90 -9.82 -20.01
CA ASN A 232 10.80 -10.20 -20.91
C ASN A 232 9.53 -9.37 -20.71
N ASP A 233 9.36 -8.70 -19.57
CA ASP A 233 8.28 -7.73 -19.34
C ASP A 233 8.55 -6.39 -20.08
N TYR A 234 9.70 -6.28 -20.76
CA TYR A 234 10.23 -5.02 -21.30
C TYR A 234 9.98 -4.79 -22.79
N GLU A 235 9.57 -5.80 -23.57
CA GLU A 235 9.31 -5.60 -25.01
C GLU A 235 8.16 -4.59 -25.27
N PHE A 236 7.33 -4.28 -24.26
CA PHE A 236 6.34 -3.19 -24.32
C PHE A 236 6.88 -1.80 -23.91
N ARG A 237 8.07 -1.70 -23.31
CA ARG A 237 8.60 -0.47 -22.68
C ARG A 237 9.47 0.40 -23.58
N LYS A 238 9.67 0.04 -24.85
CA LYS A 238 10.56 0.78 -25.77
C LYS A 238 9.98 2.07 -26.34
N ILE A 239 8.74 2.44 -26.03
CA ILE A 239 8.15 3.70 -26.48
C ILE A 239 7.92 4.60 -25.26
N LYS A 240 8.80 5.59 -25.10
CA LYS A 240 8.72 6.75 -24.19
C LYS A 240 8.98 6.53 -22.69
N ASN A 241 10.25 6.46 -22.30
CA ASN A 241 10.99 7.63 -21.77
C ASN A 241 12.30 7.19 -21.09
N LYS A 242 13.40 7.79 -21.54
CA LYS A 242 14.71 7.77 -20.86
C LYS A 242 14.56 8.43 -19.49
N LYS A 243 14.42 7.65 -18.42
CA LYS A 243 15.00 7.96 -17.09
C LYS A 243 15.07 6.69 -16.23
N LYS A 244 16.30 6.20 -16.11
CA LYS A 244 16.89 5.30 -15.08
C LYS A 244 16.05 4.10 -14.63
N GLU A 245 16.38 2.96 -15.23
CA GLU A 245 16.15 1.63 -14.69
C GLU A 245 17.27 1.20 -13.73
N ARG A 246 16.91 0.47 -12.67
CA ARG A 246 17.49 -0.83 -12.26
C ARG A 246 16.86 -1.31 -10.96
N GLY A 247 16.35 -2.55 -10.96
CA GLY A 247 15.92 -3.23 -9.74
C GLY A 247 17.01 -3.20 -8.67
N ARG A 248 16.69 -2.55 -7.56
CA ARG A 248 17.51 -2.34 -6.37
C ARG A 248 16.58 -2.42 -5.17
N MET A 249 17.10 -2.92 -4.05
CA MET A 249 16.60 -2.43 -2.77
C MET A 249 17.08 -0.99 -2.69
N GLU A 250 16.16 -0.05 -2.80
CA GLU A 250 16.48 1.37 -2.69
C GLU A 250 16.21 1.79 -1.24
N VAL A 251 17.11 2.61 -0.72
CA VAL A 251 16.81 3.41 0.46
C VAL A 251 15.81 4.46 -0.02
N CYS A 252 14.59 4.39 0.48
CA CYS A 252 13.54 5.35 0.20
C CYS A 252 13.67 6.56 1.12
#